data_AF-A0A9E5D927-F1
#
_entry.id   AF-A0A9E5D927-F1
#
_cell.length_a   1.000
_cell.length_b   1.000
_cell.length_c   1.000
_cell.angle_alpha   90.00
_cell.angle_beta   90.00
_cell.angle_gamma   90.00
#
_symmetry.space_group_name_H-M   'P 1'
#
loop_
_entity.id
_entity.type
_entity.pdbx_description
1 polymer ?
#
loop_
_entity_poly.entity_id
_entity_poly.type
_entity_poly.pdbx_seq_one_letter_code
_entity_poly.pdbx_strand_id
1 'polypeptide(L)'
;SGNVGSANLYEHVGKRWVYPVAAVEILVKGFLPVLTALYVLDIDRSSAYLIGPPLLAIAGNNWSAFLKLQGGRGIAVAGGTLLVLAPFLAIACAVIAIGGWKVTKSSGLWVLISLILLPLWAYLIQDNMNLVWYCFGLLGIVVLKRLSANWTPFPGGVSRKRVLFNRLVRDRDVSDRTGWVRRIPEGSP
;
A
#
# COMPACT_ATOMS: atom_id res chain seq x y z
N SER A 1 -2.56 -11.66 10.96
CA SER A 1 -1.44 -11.07 10.19
C SER A 1 -0.64 -9.99 10.95
N GLY A 2 -0.95 -9.69 12.23
CA GLY A 2 -0.21 -8.67 13.01
C GLY A 2 -0.17 -7.27 12.38
N ASN A 3 -1.06 -7.00 11.42
CA ASN A 3 -1.06 -5.75 10.66
C ASN A 3 -2.30 -4.94 11.02
N VAL A 4 -2.18 -3.62 11.10
CA VAL A 4 -3.26 -2.72 11.54
C VAL A 4 -4.14 -2.26 10.37
N GLY A 5 -3.93 -2.84 9.19
CA GLY A 5 -4.65 -2.49 7.96
C GLY A 5 -6.08 -3.01 7.90
N SER A 6 -6.85 -2.45 6.95
CA SER A 6 -8.30 -2.64 6.78
C SER A 6 -8.72 -4.12 6.60
N ALA A 7 -7.85 -4.98 6.07
CA ALA A 7 -8.09 -6.43 5.99
C ALA A 7 -8.12 -7.12 7.36
N ASN A 8 -7.23 -6.73 8.28
CA ASN A 8 -7.22 -7.25 9.65
C ASN A 8 -8.36 -6.62 10.48
N LEU A 9 -8.71 -5.37 10.19
CA LEU A 9 -9.86 -4.68 10.80
C LEU A 9 -11.20 -5.35 10.43
N TYR A 10 -11.37 -5.73 9.16
CA TYR A 10 -12.54 -6.48 8.69
C TYR A 10 -12.74 -7.78 9.48
N GLU A 11 -11.64 -8.41 9.87
CA GLU A 11 -11.62 -9.71 10.52
C GLU A 11 -11.75 -9.65 12.05
N HIS A 12 -11.12 -8.67 12.70
CA HIS A 12 -11.06 -8.61 14.17
C HIS A 12 -11.98 -7.56 14.80
N VAL A 13 -12.39 -6.51 14.09
CA VAL A 13 -13.19 -5.40 14.64
C VAL A 13 -14.56 -5.29 13.98
N GLY A 14 -14.66 -5.68 12.71
CA GLY A 14 -15.92 -5.82 11.99
C GLY A 14 -16.06 -4.89 10.78
N LYS A 15 -16.87 -5.34 9.81
CA LYS A 15 -16.99 -4.74 8.47
C LYS A 15 -17.38 -3.26 8.47
N ARG A 16 -18.13 -2.81 9.48
CA ARG A 16 -18.62 -1.43 9.60
C ARG A 16 -17.49 -0.40 9.74
N TRP A 17 -16.37 -0.78 10.35
CA TRP A 17 -15.24 0.13 10.58
C TRP A 17 -14.26 0.21 9.40
N VAL A 18 -14.35 -0.71 8.43
CA VAL A 18 -13.47 -0.72 7.25
C VAL A 18 -13.65 0.53 6.40
N TYR A 19 -14.89 0.95 6.17
CA TYR A 19 -15.22 2.12 5.35
C TYR A 19 -14.72 3.44 5.96
N PRO A 20 -15.03 3.80 7.21
CA PRO A 20 -14.56 5.05 7.80
C PRO A 20 -13.02 5.08 7.91
N VAL A 21 -12.37 3.96 8.26
CA VAL A 21 -10.91 3.91 8.32
C VAL A 21 -10.29 4.10 6.93
N ALA A 22 -10.82 3.41 5.90
CA ALA A 22 -10.36 3.60 4.54
C ALA A 22 -10.57 5.04 4.05
N ALA A 23 -11.69 5.67 4.41
CA ALA A 23 -11.96 7.07 4.08
C ALA A 23 -10.92 8.01 4.72
N VAL A 24 -10.57 7.80 5.99
CA VAL A 24 -9.51 8.58 6.65
C VAL A 24 -8.14 8.34 6.00
N GLU A 25 -7.79 7.09 5.68
CA GLU A 25 -6.52 6.80 4.99
C GLU A 25 -6.44 7.46 3.62
N ILE A 26 -7.53 7.41 2.83
CA ILE A 26 -7.58 7.99 1.49
C ILE A 26 -7.61 9.52 1.57
N LEU A 27 -8.59 10.09 2.26
CA LEU A 27 -8.87 11.53 2.23
C LEU A 27 -7.92 12.34 3.10
N VAL A 28 -7.68 11.89 4.33
CA VAL A 28 -6.90 12.68 5.30
C VAL A 28 -5.40 12.43 5.13
N LYS A 29 -4.98 11.17 4.97
CA LYS A 29 -3.55 10.85 4.88
C LYS A 29 -3.00 10.88 3.46
N GLY A 30 -3.80 10.48 2.47
CA GLY A 30 -3.35 10.40 1.08
C GLY A 30 -3.60 11.68 0.30
N PHE A 31 -4.85 12.14 0.30
CA PHE A 31 -5.34 13.22 -0.55
C PHE A 31 -4.96 14.61 -0.01
N LEU A 32 -5.23 14.86 1.28
CA LEU A 32 -5.01 16.18 1.90
C LEU A 32 -3.56 16.68 1.78
N PRO A 33 -2.49 15.89 2.05
CA PRO A 33 -1.12 16.40 1.98
C PRO A 33 -0.69 16.82 0.57
N VAL A 34 -1.23 16.17 -0.46
CA VAL A 34 -0.96 16.55 -1.86
C VAL A 34 -1.73 17.82 -2.22
N LEU A 35 -2.98 17.96 -1.75
CA LEU A 35 -3.73 19.21 -1.92
C LEU A 35 -3.06 20.39 -1.23
N THR A 36 -2.56 20.22 0.01
CA THR A 36 -1.87 21.32 0.69
C THR A 36 -0.59 21.71 -0.03
N ALA A 37 0.15 20.74 -0.58
CA ALA A 37 1.31 21.03 -1.41
C ALA A 37 0.94 21.88 -2.65
N LEU A 38 -0.14 21.52 -3.35
CA LEU A 38 -0.56 22.23 -4.57
C LEU A 38 -1.18 23.60 -4.31
N TYR A 39 -2.05 23.72 -3.31
CA TYR A 39 -2.94 24.90 -3.16
C TYR A 39 -2.57 25.81 -2.01
N VAL A 40 -1.82 25.33 -1.01
CA VAL A 40 -1.40 26.14 0.15
C VAL A 40 0.07 26.53 0.03
N LEU A 41 0.92 25.61 -0.40
CA LEU A 41 2.35 25.84 -0.61
C LEU A 41 2.70 26.28 -2.03
N ASP A 42 1.70 26.34 -2.92
CA ASP A 42 1.83 26.74 -4.33
C ASP A 42 2.93 25.96 -5.08
N ILE A 43 3.08 24.67 -4.76
CA ILE A 43 4.04 23.80 -5.43
C ILE A 43 3.46 23.40 -6.78
N ASP A 44 4.16 23.76 -7.85
CA ASP A 44 3.74 23.40 -9.20
C ASP A 44 3.61 21.88 -9.42
N ARG A 45 2.67 21.47 -10.27
CA ARG A 45 2.41 20.05 -10.58
C ARG A 45 3.58 19.34 -11.25
N SER A 46 4.40 20.07 -11.99
CA SER A 46 5.62 19.55 -12.61
C SER A 46 6.82 19.60 -11.66
N SER A 47 6.67 20.16 -10.45
CA SER A 47 7.76 20.27 -9.49
C SER A 47 8.19 18.93 -8.91
N ALA A 48 9.49 18.69 -8.85
CA ALA A 48 10.05 17.54 -8.14
C ALA A 48 9.72 17.60 -6.63
N TYR A 49 9.46 18.78 -6.06
CA TYR A 49 9.09 18.92 -4.65
C TYR A 49 7.71 18.31 -4.33
N LEU A 50 6.86 18.10 -5.33
CA LEU A 50 5.52 17.52 -5.15
C LEU A 50 5.55 16.01 -4.86
N ILE A 51 6.63 15.30 -5.20
CA ILE A 51 6.72 13.84 -5.05
C ILE A 51 7.05 13.41 -3.62
N GLY A 52 7.77 14.25 -2.87
CA GLY A 52 8.26 13.94 -1.53
C GLY A 52 7.15 13.74 -0.49
N PRO A 53 6.25 14.73 -0.30
CA PRO A 53 5.17 14.66 0.69
C PRO A 53 4.29 13.39 0.58
N PRO A 54 3.77 12.98 -0.60
CA PRO A 54 2.96 11.77 -0.69
C PRO A 54 3.77 10.50 -0.37
N LEU A 55 5.04 10.41 -0.79
CA LEU A 55 5.88 9.26 -0.44
C LEU A 55 6.16 9.19 1.07
N LEU A 56 6.40 10.32 1.72
CA LEU A 56 6.56 10.40 3.17
C LEU A 56 5.28 10.02 3.91
N ALA A 57 4.11 10.45 3.43
CA ALA A 57 2.82 10.06 4.01
C ALA A 57 2.59 8.54 3.94
N ILE A 58 2.93 7.91 2.80
CA ILE A 58 2.84 6.45 2.62
C ILE A 58 3.86 5.75 3.54
N ALA A 59 5.11 6.23 3.58
CA ALA A 59 6.15 5.65 4.42
C ALA A 59 5.79 5.75 5.91
N GLY A 60 5.30 6.90 6.38
CA GLY A 60 4.85 7.11 7.75
C GLY A 60 3.63 6.25 8.12
N ASN A 61 2.73 5.97 7.19
CA ASN A 61 1.65 5.02 7.41
C ASN A 61 2.15 3.57 7.49
N ASN A 62 3.18 3.24 6.71
CA ASN A 62 3.75 1.89 6.66
C ASN A 62 4.63 1.60 7.89
N TRP A 63 5.44 2.56 8.32
CA TRP A 63 6.33 2.43 9.48
C TRP A 63 6.01 3.52 10.50
N SER A 64 4.78 3.51 11.01
CA SER A 64 4.33 4.48 12.00
C SER A 64 5.15 4.38 13.29
N ALA A 65 5.75 5.49 13.72
CA ALA A 65 6.48 5.58 14.98
C ALA A 65 5.60 5.24 16.19
N PHE A 66 4.32 5.65 16.15
CA PHE A 66 3.32 5.35 17.18
C PHE A 66 2.99 3.86 17.30
N LEU A 67 3.28 3.07 16.26
CA LEU A 67 3.05 1.64 16.21
C LEU A 67 4.37 0.86 16.19
N LYS A 68 5.46 1.42 16.76
CA LYS A 68 6.78 0.77 16.80
C LYS A 68 7.27 0.32 15.42
N LEU A 69 7.04 1.15 14.39
CA LEU A 69 7.33 0.87 12.98
C LEU A 69 6.53 -0.32 12.38
N GLN A 70 5.42 -0.70 13.00
CA GLN A 70 4.50 -1.75 12.54
C GLN A 70 3.17 -1.13 12.07
N GLY A 71 3.20 -0.44 10.93
CA GLY A 71 2.02 0.13 10.30
C GLY A 71 1.43 -0.71 9.15
N GLY A 72 0.48 -0.13 8.43
CA GLY A 72 -0.27 -0.74 7.33
C GLY A 72 0.55 -0.94 6.04
N ARG A 73 -0.11 -1.32 4.94
CA ARG A 73 0.57 -1.49 3.62
C ARG A 73 0.57 -0.21 2.76
N GLY A 74 -0.16 0.82 3.19
CA GLY A 74 -0.15 2.13 2.52
C GLY A 74 -0.94 2.18 1.21
N ILE A 75 -1.69 1.12 0.85
CA ILE A 75 -2.43 1.05 -0.41
C ILE A 75 -3.57 2.09 -0.47
N ALA A 76 -4.30 2.27 0.63
CA ALA A 76 -5.36 3.29 0.71
C ALA A 76 -4.79 4.72 0.65
N VAL A 77 -3.69 4.98 1.37
CA VAL A 77 -2.97 6.26 1.33
C VAL A 77 -2.47 6.55 -0.09
N ALA A 78 -1.86 5.56 -0.75
CA ALA A 78 -1.41 5.66 -2.14
C ALA A 78 -2.56 5.90 -3.14
N GLY A 79 -3.75 5.34 -2.87
CA GLY A 79 -4.96 5.65 -3.62
C GLY A 79 -5.33 7.12 -3.49
N GLY A 80 -5.33 7.66 -2.27
CA GLY A 80 -5.60 9.08 -2.01
C GLY A 80 -4.62 10.04 -2.68
N THR A 81 -3.32 9.72 -2.66
CA THR A 81 -2.30 10.54 -3.33
C THR A 81 -2.46 10.51 -4.85
N LEU A 82 -2.71 9.33 -5.44
CA LEU A 82 -2.94 9.18 -6.89
C LEU A 82 -4.23 9.87 -7.35
N LEU A 83 -5.27 9.92 -6.51
CA LEU A 83 -6.50 10.66 -6.82
C LEU A 83 -6.27 12.16 -7.04
N VAL A 84 -5.23 12.75 -6.42
CA VAL A 84 -4.87 14.16 -6.65
C VAL A 84 -3.89 14.28 -7.82
N LEU A 85 -2.86 13.45 -7.84
CA LEU A 85 -1.77 13.55 -8.83
C LEU A 85 -2.19 13.13 -10.24
N ALA A 86 -2.91 12.01 -10.35
CA ALA A 86 -3.30 11.42 -11.62
C ALA A 86 -4.53 10.52 -11.44
N PRO A 87 -5.76 11.10 -11.41
CA PRO A 87 -7.00 10.35 -11.18
C PRO A 87 -7.17 9.15 -12.13
N PHE A 88 -6.75 9.30 -13.39
CA PHE A 88 -6.80 8.21 -14.37
C PHE A 88 -5.96 7.00 -13.97
N LEU A 89 -4.73 7.22 -13.46
CA LEU A 89 -3.86 6.15 -12.98
C LEU A 89 -4.44 5.50 -11.70
N ALA A 90 -5.05 6.29 -10.82
CA ALA A 90 -5.74 5.77 -9.63
C ALA A 90 -6.87 4.80 -10.02
N ILE A 91 -7.71 5.20 -10.98
CA ILE A 91 -8.81 4.37 -11.50
C ILE A 91 -8.26 3.11 -12.18
N ALA A 92 -7.26 3.25 -13.05
CA ALA A 92 -6.67 2.12 -13.75
C ALA A 92 -6.08 1.09 -12.77
N CYS A 93 -5.42 1.54 -11.71
CA CYS A 93 -4.93 0.68 -10.63
C CYS A 93 -6.06 -0.03 -9.89
N ALA A 94 -7.11 0.70 -9.52
CA ALA A 94 -8.26 0.14 -8.83
C ALA A 94 -8.95 -0.93 -9.70
N VAL A 95 -9.10 -0.68 -11.00
CA VAL A 95 -9.71 -1.63 -11.95
C VAL A 95 -8.89 -2.91 -12.05
N ILE A 96 -7.56 -2.83 -12.24
CA ILE A 96 -6.70 -4.02 -12.28
C ILE A 96 -6.74 -4.77 -10.94
N ALA A 97 -6.56 -4.06 -9.83
CA ALA A 97 -6.49 -4.68 -8.51
C ALA A 97 -7.81 -5.37 -8.14
N ILE A 98 -8.94 -4.70 -8.33
CA ILE A 98 -10.28 -5.22 -7.99
C ILE A 98 -10.71 -6.29 -8.99
N GLY A 99 -10.54 -6.05 -10.29
CA GLY A 99 -10.91 -7.00 -11.35
C GLY A 99 -10.15 -8.30 -11.21
N GLY A 100 -8.83 -8.22 -11.06
CA GLY A 100 -7.98 -9.37 -10.82
C GLY A 100 -8.33 -10.11 -9.51
N TRP A 101 -8.53 -9.37 -8.42
CA TRP A 101 -8.95 -9.97 -7.15
C TRP A 101 -10.29 -10.73 -7.27
N LYS A 102 -11.25 -10.22 -8.04
CA LYS A 102 -12.53 -10.92 -8.25
C LYS A 102 -12.33 -12.30 -8.89
N VAL A 103 -11.37 -12.42 -9.82
CA VAL A 103 -11.03 -13.67 -10.54
C VAL A 103 -10.21 -14.64 -9.68
N THR A 104 -9.10 -14.19 -9.09
CA THR A 104 -8.14 -15.11 -8.43
C THR A 104 -8.28 -15.17 -6.91
N LYS A 105 -9.11 -14.30 -6.31
CA LYS A 105 -9.22 -14.10 -4.86
C LYS A 105 -7.90 -13.76 -4.14
N SER A 106 -6.89 -13.28 -4.89
CA SER A 106 -5.58 -12.90 -4.38
C SER A 106 -5.33 -11.39 -4.51
N SER A 107 -5.74 -10.62 -3.49
CA SER A 107 -5.61 -9.16 -3.51
C SER A 107 -4.15 -8.69 -3.56
N GLY A 108 -3.26 -9.32 -2.78
CA GLY A 108 -1.83 -8.97 -2.75
C GLY A 108 -1.16 -9.06 -4.12
N LEU A 109 -1.49 -10.10 -4.90
CA LEU A 109 -0.93 -10.30 -6.24
C LEU A 109 -1.34 -9.19 -7.18
N TRP A 110 -2.64 -8.91 -7.28
CA TRP A 110 -3.16 -7.94 -8.25
C TRP A 110 -2.83 -6.50 -7.88
N VAL A 111 -2.70 -6.19 -6.59
CA VAL A 111 -2.16 -4.90 -6.14
C VAL A 111 -0.69 -4.76 -6.55
N LEU A 112 0.13 -5.81 -6.49
CA LEU A 112 1.52 -5.73 -6.93
C LEU A 112 1.59 -5.54 -8.45
N ILE A 113 0.79 -6.28 -9.21
CA ILE A 113 0.72 -6.14 -10.67
C ILE A 113 0.32 -4.72 -11.06
N SER A 114 -0.72 -4.15 -10.44
CA SER A 114 -1.13 -2.77 -10.73
C SER A 114 -0.03 -1.75 -10.40
N LEU A 115 0.72 -1.96 -9.31
CA LEU A 115 1.83 -1.08 -8.92
C LEU A 115 3.06 -1.21 -9.84
N ILE A 116 3.30 -2.39 -10.42
CA ILE A 116 4.38 -2.59 -11.40
C ILE A 116 4.04 -1.90 -12.73
N LEU A 117 2.76 -1.88 -13.10
CA LEU A 117 2.30 -1.23 -14.34
C LEU A 117 2.24 0.31 -14.21
N LEU A 118 2.16 0.83 -12.99
CA LEU A 118 2.01 2.27 -12.71
C LEU A 118 3.10 3.15 -13.36
N PRO A 119 4.41 2.90 -13.19
CA PRO A 119 5.45 3.71 -13.82
C PRO A 119 5.36 3.69 -15.35
N LEU A 120 5.03 2.53 -15.94
CA LEU A 120 4.86 2.39 -17.38
C LEU A 120 3.67 3.24 -17.87
N TRP A 121 2.53 3.16 -17.19
CA TRP A 121 1.35 3.94 -17.54
C TRP A 121 1.53 5.43 -17.28
N ALA A 122 2.22 5.80 -16.21
CA ALA A 122 2.60 7.19 -15.98
C ALA A 122 3.44 7.70 -17.15
N TYR A 123 4.45 6.96 -17.59
CA TYR A 123 5.29 7.36 -18.72
C TYR A 123 4.52 7.47 -20.05
N LEU A 124 3.59 6.55 -20.33
CA LEU A 124 2.85 6.52 -21.59
C LEU A 124 1.70 7.53 -21.68
N ILE A 125 1.08 7.87 -20.55
CA ILE A 125 -0.16 8.68 -20.51
C ILE A 125 0.11 10.09 -19.99
N GLN A 126 1.10 10.25 -19.12
CA GLN A 126 1.38 11.50 -18.41
C GLN A 126 2.74 12.03 -18.84
N ASP A 127 2.77 13.22 -19.44
CA ASP A 127 4.01 13.90 -19.83
C ASP A 127 4.68 14.57 -18.61
N ASN A 128 4.90 13.79 -17.55
CA ASN A 128 5.47 14.28 -16.29
C ASN A 128 6.39 13.21 -15.68
N MET A 129 7.70 13.41 -15.85
CA MET A 129 8.74 12.52 -15.34
C MET A 129 8.72 12.39 -13.81
N ASN A 130 8.30 13.43 -13.09
CA ASN A 130 8.22 13.38 -11.63
C ASN A 130 7.13 12.43 -11.15
N LEU A 131 6.03 12.31 -11.90
CA LEU A 131 5.00 11.31 -11.61
C LEU A 131 5.51 9.89 -11.82
N VAL A 132 6.37 9.67 -12.82
CA VAL A 132 7.03 8.37 -13.06
C VAL A 132 7.93 8.01 -11.86
N TRP A 133 8.76 8.96 -11.41
CA TRP A 133 9.60 8.77 -10.22
C TRP A 133 8.79 8.52 -8.95
N TYR A 134 7.68 9.23 -8.77
CA TYR A 134 6.73 8.98 -7.70
C TYR A 134 6.20 7.53 -7.75
N CYS A 135 5.82 7.03 -8.94
CA CYS A 135 5.34 5.66 -9.11
C CYS A 135 6.41 4.62 -8.75
N PHE A 136 7.66 4.85 -9.14
CA PHE A 136 8.79 4.00 -8.74
C PHE A 136 9.03 4.03 -7.22
N GLY A 137 8.97 5.21 -6.60
CA GLY A 137 9.08 5.37 -5.16
C GLY A 137 7.98 4.63 -4.40
N LEU A 138 6.72 4.76 -4.86
CA LEU A 138 5.58 4.04 -4.31
C LEU A 138 5.76 2.52 -4.41
N LEU A 139 6.15 2.02 -5.58
CA LEU A 139 6.43 0.59 -5.78
C LEU A 139 7.52 0.10 -4.83
N GLY A 140 8.63 0.85 -4.73
CA GLY A 140 9.73 0.55 -3.80
C GLY A 140 9.28 0.48 -2.34
N ILE A 141 8.53 1.48 -1.87
CA ILE A 141 7.99 1.51 -0.51
C ILE A 141 7.08 0.31 -0.23
N VAL A 142 6.19 -0.04 -1.16
CA VAL A 142 5.29 -1.19 -0.99
C VAL A 142 6.08 -2.50 -0.98
N VAL A 143 7.06 -2.67 -1.87
CA VAL A 143 7.92 -3.86 -1.92
C VAL A 143 8.70 -4.01 -0.60
N LEU A 144 9.35 -2.95 -0.12
CA LEU A 144 10.06 -2.95 1.16
C LEU A 144 9.14 -3.29 2.33
N LYS A 145 7.94 -2.71 2.34
CA LYS A 145 6.95 -3.01 3.37
C LYS A 145 6.53 -4.47 3.33
N ARG A 146 6.27 -5.03 2.14
CA ARG A 146 5.91 -6.45 1.98
C ARG A 146 7.00 -7.38 2.50
N LEU A 147 8.26 -7.14 2.12
CA LEU A 147 9.40 -7.97 2.51
C LEU A 147 9.71 -7.91 4.01
N SER A 148 9.61 -6.72 4.62
CA SER A 148 9.84 -6.53 6.06
C SER A 148 8.77 -7.18 6.94
N ALA A 149 7.53 -7.30 6.43
CA ALA A 149 6.40 -7.97 7.09
C ALA A 149 6.26 -7.64 8.60
N ASN A 150 6.36 -6.36 8.99
CA ASN A 150 6.27 -5.89 10.38
C ASN A 150 7.30 -6.52 11.32
N TRP A 151 8.50 -6.83 10.81
CA TRP A 151 9.58 -7.45 11.58
C TRP A 151 9.23 -8.85 12.11
N THR A 152 8.25 -9.50 11.49
CA THR A 152 7.88 -10.88 11.86
C THR A 152 9.03 -11.84 11.56
N PRO A 153 9.45 -12.67 12.54
CA PRO A 153 10.48 -13.68 12.34
C PRO A 153 10.13 -14.65 11.21
N PHE A 154 11.15 -15.23 10.59
CA PHE A 154 10.93 -16.26 9.58
C PHE A 154 10.33 -17.51 10.24
N PRO A 155 9.22 -18.06 9.71
CA PRO A 155 8.64 -19.28 10.26
C PRO A 155 9.62 -20.46 10.10
N GLY A 156 9.70 -21.30 11.12
CA GLY A 156 10.43 -22.57 11.05
C GLY A 156 9.84 -23.52 10.00
N GLY A 157 10.69 -24.34 9.37
CA GLY A 157 10.25 -25.37 8.42
C GLY A 157 9.97 -24.90 6.99
N VAL A 158 10.14 -23.60 6.68
CA VAL A 158 10.01 -23.06 5.31
C VAL A 158 11.28 -22.33 4.89
N SER A 159 11.75 -22.58 3.66
CA SER A 159 12.93 -21.88 3.11
C SER A 159 12.73 -20.36 3.09
N ARG A 160 13.75 -19.60 3.54
CA ARG A 160 13.75 -18.12 3.56
C ARG A 160 13.36 -17.52 2.20
N LYS A 161 13.86 -18.09 1.09
CA LYS A 161 13.53 -17.65 -0.27
C LYS A 161 12.04 -17.76 -0.57
N ARG A 162 11.40 -18.86 -0.13
CA ARG A 162 9.96 -19.09 -0.32
C ARG A 162 9.12 -18.13 0.52
N VAL A 163 9.56 -17.84 1.75
CA VAL A 163 8.89 -16.83 2.61
C VAL A 163 8.97 -15.45 1.97
N LEU A 164 10.14 -15.02 1.50
CA LEU A 164 10.31 -13.73 0.83
C LEU A 164 9.45 -13.64 -0.44
N PHE A 165 9.38 -14.70 -1.24
CA PHE A 165 8.51 -14.76 -2.41
C PHE A 165 7.04 -14.64 -2.03
N ASN A 166 6.58 -15.37 -1.01
CA ASN A 166 5.21 -15.28 -0.53
C ASN A 166 4.88 -13.87 0.00
N ARG A 167 5.81 -13.27 0.77
CA ARG A 167 5.67 -11.90 1.29
C ARG A 167 5.54 -10.90 0.16
N LEU A 168 6.39 -11.00 -0.85
CA LEU A 168 6.37 -10.11 -2.00
C LEU A 168 5.07 -10.27 -2.83
N VAL A 169 4.78 -11.50 -3.28
CA VAL A 169 3.73 -11.74 -4.28
C VAL A 169 2.35 -11.82 -3.65
N ARG A 170 2.22 -12.51 -2.51
CA ARG A 170 0.92 -12.84 -1.89
C ARG A 170 0.62 -12.03 -0.64
N ASP A 171 1.54 -11.16 -0.25
CA ASP A 171 1.44 -10.32 0.94
C ASP A 171 1.24 -11.12 2.24
N ARG A 172 1.88 -12.29 2.35
CA ARG A 172 1.76 -13.23 3.47
C ARG A 172 2.97 -14.14 3.59
N ASP A 173 3.19 -14.76 4.75
CA ASP A 173 4.39 -15.61 4.95
C ASP A 173 4.21 -17.04 4.44
N VAL A 174 2.97 -17.55 4.48
CA VAL A 174 2.64 -18.95 4.15
C VAL A 174 1.65 -19.01 2.98
N SER A 175 1.72 -20.08 2.18
CA SER A 175 0.81 -20.30 1.05
C SER A 175 -0.64 -20.50 1.47
N ASP A 176 -0.88 -21.17 2.60
CA ASP A 176 -2.23 -21.37 3.14
C ASP A 176 -2.79 -20.06 3.71
N ARG A 177 -3.90 -19.61 3.10
CA ARG A 177 -4.60 -18.37 3.50
C ARG A 177 -5.25 -18.54 4.87
N THR A 178 -5.84 -19.70 5.13
CA THR A 178 -6.68 -19.98 6.31
C THR A 178 -5.84 -20.06 7.58
N GLY A 179 -4.74 -20.80 7.54
CA GLY A 179 -3.77 -20.87 8.63
C GLY A 179 -3.00 -19.56 8.86
N TRP A 180 -2.75 -18.75 7.82
CA TRP A 180 -2.10 -17.44 7.97
C TRP A 180 -2.99 -16.42 8.68
N VAL A 181 -4.26 -16.40 8.29
CA VAL A 181 -5.26 -15.47 8.80
C VAL A 181 -5.58 -15.73 10.27
N ARG A 182 -5.73 -17.00 10.67
CA ARG A 182 -6.09 -17.42 12.03
C ARG A 182 -4.93 -17.44 13.03
N ARG A 183 -3.70 -17.06 12.65
CA ARG A 183 -2.60 -16.98 13.61
C ARG A 183 -2.85 -15.89 14.64
N ILE A 184 -2.97 -16.31 15.90
CA ILE A 184 -2.80 -15.44 17.05
C ILE A 184 -1.32 -15.03 17.06
N PRO A 185 -0.98 -13.72 17.10
CA PRO A 185 0.40 -13.30 17.27
C PRO A 185 0.93 -13.84 18.60
N GLU A 186 2.08 -14.53 18.59
CA GLU A 186 2.75 -14.88 19.83
C GLU A 186 3.10 -13.59 20.58
N GLY A 187 2.52 -13.40 21.77
CA GLY A 187 2.71 -12.22 22.61
C GLY A 187 1.54 -11.22 22.70
N SER A 188 0.35 -11.55 22.20
CA SER A 188 -0.87 -10.84 22.64
C SER A 188 -1.23 -11.29 24.07
N PRO A 189 -1.47 -10.36 25.02
CA PRO A 189 -1.95 -10.71 26.36
C PRO A 189 -3.27 -11.47 26.31
#